data_AF-A0A1Q6K4H2-F1
#
_entry.id   AF-A0A1Q6K4H2-F1
#
_cell.length_a   1.000
_cell.length_b   1.000
_cell.length_c   1.000
_cell.angle_alpha   90.00
_cell.angle_beta   90.00
_cell.angle_gamma   90.00
#
_symmetry.space_group_name_H-M   'P 1'
#
loop_
_entity.id
_entity.type
_entity.pdbx_description
1 polymer ?
#
loop_
_entity_poly.entity_id
_entity_poly.type
_entity_poly.pdbx_seq_one_letter_code
_entity_poly.pdbx_strand_id
1 'polypeptide(L)'
;MNKKEFEEYLDSLDLDKKEYCIISGGSLLMHNLKEETDDVDLYVTQNSFDKLSKRFNVHISGKPFPNHYTVNEKTEAVLVKDLQNEKIYNIDGYPCRSIIDDYNWYRQNGRPKDLASADKIDTMFEDIAKEFNCKKEEVTESEICKYVNKKEEI
;
A
#
# COMPACT_ATOMS: atom_id res chain seq x y z
N MET A 1 -6.42 2.25 -12.58
CA MET A 1 -5.31 1.32 -12.91
C MET A 1 -5.62 -0.01 -12.28
N ASN A 2 -5.82 -1.05 -13.08
CA ASN A 2 -5.88 -2.43 -12.58
C ASN A 2 -4.48 -2.91 -12.16
N LYS A 3 -4.39 -4.10 -11.55
CA LYS A 3 -3.12 -4.64 -11.01
C LYS A 3 -2.00 -4.69 -12.04
N LYS A 4 -2.27 -5.18 -13.26
CA LYS A 4 -1.27 -5.26 -14.33
C LYS A 4 -0.79 -3.87 -14.77
N GLU A 5 -1.70 -2.92 -14.99
CA GLU A 5 -1.34 -1.54 -15.34
C GLU A 5 -0.53 -0.86 -14.24
N PHE A 6 -0.83 -1.19 -12.97
CA PHE A 6 -0.12 -0.67 -11.81
C PHE A 6 1.32 -1.22 -11.74
N GLU A 7 1.52 -2.52 -11.97
CA GLU A 7 2.84 -3.15 -12.06
C GLU A 7 3.70 -2.57 -13.19
N GLU A 8 3.12 -2.44 -14.39
CA GLU A 8 3.79 -1.82 -15.54
C GLU A 8 4.17 -0.36 -15.26
N TYR A 9 3.30 0.38 -14.57
CA TYR A 9 3.59 1.75 -14.15
C TYR A 9 4.71 1.80 -13.10
N LEU A 10 4.70 0.92 -12.11
CA LEU A 10 5.76 0.84 -11.09
C LEU A 10 7.13 0.53 -11.72
N ASP A 11 7.19 -0.44 -12.62
CA ASP A 11 8.43 -0.78 -13.33
C ASP A 11 8.92 0.41 -14.17
N SER A 12 8.00 1.20 -14.74
CA SER A 12 8.34 2.41 -15.48
C SER A 12 9.02 3.48 -14.62
N LEU A 13 8.86 3.47 -13.28
CA LEU A 13 9.53 4.41 -12.38
C LEU A 13 11.03 4.09 -12.19
N ASP A 14 11.49 2.88 -12.55
CA ASP A 14 12.88 2.43 -12.48
C ASP A 14 13.51 2.56 -11.07
N LEU A 15 12.73 2.19 -10.06
CA LEU A 15 13.14 2.18 -8.66
C LEU A 15 13.67 0.81 -8.24
N ASP A 16 14.67 0.80 -7.35
CA ASP A 16 15.12 -0.45 -6.72
C ASP A 16 14.03 -0.91 -5.74
N LYS A 17 13.54 -2.14 -5.90
CA LYS A 17 12.51 -2.78 -5.05
C LYS A 17 12.91 -2.92 -3.58
N LYS A 18 14.16 -2.62 -3.21
CA LYS A 18 14.62 -2.53 -1.80
C LYS A 18 14.53 -1.12 -1.21
N GLU A 19 14.30 -0.11 -2.05
CA GLU A 19 14.40 1.31 -1.71
C GLU A 19 13.03 2.00 -1.75
N TYR A 20 11.94 1.23 -1.89
CA TYR A 20 10.56 1.72 -1.75
C TYR A 20 9.63 0.66 -1.17
N CYS A 21 8.45 1.10 -0.74
CA CYS A 21 7.33 0.26 -0.33
C CYS A 21 6.03 0.85 -0.85
N ILE A 22 5.17 0.03 -1.45
CA ILE A 22 3.84 0.39 -1.91
C ILE A 22 2.92 0.47 -0.70
N ILE A 23 2.22 1.59 -0.55
CA ILE A 23 1.32 1.82 0.58
C ILE A 23 -0.10 2.11 0.08
N SER A 24 -1.05 2.17 1.02
CA SER A 24 -2.41 2.66 0.78
C SER A 24 -3.13 1.88 -0.33
N GLY A 25 -3.81 2.58 -1.25
CA GLY A 25 -4.66 1.95 -2.28
C GLY A 25 -3.91 1.01 -3.21
N GLY A 26 -2.64 1.30 -3.49
CA GLY A 26 -1.76 0.42 -4.24
C GLY A 26 -1.46 -0.89 -3.51
N SER A 27 -1.25 -0.85 -2.19
CA SER A 27 -1.02 -2.08 -1.40
C SER A 27 -2.26 -2.97 -1.40
N LEU A 28 -3.44 -2.37 -1.20
CA LEU A 28 -4.73 -3.09 -1.30
C LEU A 28 -4.92 -3.75 -2.66
N LEU A 29 -4.58 -3.05 -3.75
CA LEU A 29 -4.65 -3.59 -5.10
C LEU A 29 -3.72 -4.79 -5.28
N MET A 30 -2.47 -4.68 -4.85
CA MET A 30 -1.50 -5.78 -4.98
C MET A 30 -1.92 -7.02 -4.17
N HIS A 31 -2.50 -6.81 -3.00
CA HIS A 31 -3.10 -7.86 -2.16
C HIS A 31 -4.49 -8.31 -2.64
N ASN A 32 -4.93 -7.97 -3.85
CA ASN A 32 -6.24 -8.35 -4.42
C ASN A 32 -7.45 -7.98 -3.53
N LEU A 33 -7.32 -6.94 -2.70
CA LEU A 33 -8.41 -6.40 -1.86
C LEU A 33 -9.20 -5.29 -2.55
N LYS A 34 -8.69 -4.82 -3.69
CA LYS A 34 -9.31 -3.81 -4.54
C LYS A 34 -8.97 -4.13 -5.99
N GLU A 35 -9.91 -3.89 -6.90
CA GLU A 35 -9.73 -4.19 -8.33
C GLU A 35 -8.89 -3.12 -9.06
N GLU A 36 -9.00 -1.86 -8.63
CA GLU A 36 -8.33 -0.74 -9.28
C GLU A 36 -7.90 0.35 -8.29
N THR A 37 -6.85 1.11 -8.65
CA THR A 37 -6.43 2.33 -7.95
C THR A 37 -6.19 3.48 -8.93
N ASP A 38 -6.34 4.72 -8.44
CA ASP A 38 -6.21 5.93 -9.26
C ASP A 38 -4.78 6.47 -9.30
N ASP A 39 -4.04 6.23 -8.21
CA ASP A 39 -2.72 6.77 -7.93
C ASP A 39 -1.79 5.69 -7.32
N VAL A 40 -0.50 6.05 -7.26
CA VAL A 40 0.57 5.28 -6.64
C VAL A 40 1.10 6.08 -5.45
N ASP A 41 0.89 5.56 -4.25
CA ASP A 41 1.50 6.07 -3.03
C ASP A 41 2.69 5.19 -2.66
N LEU A 42 3.86 5.80 -2.44
CA LEU A 42 5.09 5.10 -2.06
C LEU A 42 5.69 5.66 -0.77
N TYR A 43 6.16 4.79 0.11
CA TYR A 43 7.29 5.13 0.98
C TYR A 43 8.58 4.95 0.18
N VAL A 44 9.47 5.94 0.23
CA VAL A 44 10.75 5.92 -0.49
C VAL A 44 11.89 6.30 0.43
N THR A 45 13.04 5.66 0.26
CA THR A 45 14.28 6.11 0.88
C THR A 45 14.84 7.33 0.14
N GLN A 46 15.90 7.95 0.69
CA GLN A 46 16.60 9.04 0.02
C GLN A 46 17.11 8.64 -1.38
N ASN A 47 17.59 7.40 -1.56
CA ASN A 47 18.12 6.94 -2.85
C ASN A 47 17.04 6.92 -3.94
N SER A 48 15.87 6.36 -3.63
CA SER A 48 14.72 6.37 -4.54
C SER A 48 14.19 7.77 -4.78
N PHE A 49 14.12 8.59 -3.72
CA PHE A 49 13.68 9.98 -3.84
C PHE A 49 14.58 10.79 -4.77
N ASP A 50 15.90 10.70 -4.63
CA ASP A 50 16.86 11.39 -5.50
C ASP A 50 16.72 10.97 -6.98
N LYS A 51 16.42 9.69 -7.24
CA LYS A 51 16.13 9.21 -8.60
C LYS A 51 14.86 9.85 -9.15
N LEU A 52 13.78 9.88 -8.37
CA LEU A 52 12.52 10.51 -8.75
C LEU A 52 12.70 12.00 -9.02
N SER A 53 13.40 12.73 -8.15
CA SER A 53 13.66 14.17 -8.29
C SER A 53 14.54 14.53 -9.49
N LYS A 54 15.37 13.61 -9.99
CA LYS A 54 16.15 13.82 -11.22
C LYS A 54 15.30 13.66 -12.49
N ARG A 55 14.24 12.85 -12.42
CA ARG A 55 13.42 12.48 -13.58
C ARG A 55 12.12 13.28 -13.67
N PHE A 56 11.59 13.71 -12.54
CA PHE A 56 10.29 14.38 -12.43
C PHE A 56 10.40 15.70 -11.67
N ASN A 57 9.41 16.59 -11.86
CA ASN A 57 9.31 17.85 -11.13
C ASN A 57 8.70 17.64 -9.74
N VAL A 58 9.44 16.95 -8.88
CA VAL A 58 9.02 16.61 -7.52
C VAL A 58 8.88 17.88 -6.68
N HIS A 59 7.75 18.04 -6.00
CA HIS A 59 7.49 19.16 -5.11
C HIS A 59 6.77 18.71 -3.85
N ILE A 60 6.91 19.47 -2.77
CA ILE A 60 6.22 19.20 -1.50
C ILE A 60 4.71 19.19 -1.76
N SER A 61 4.03 18.15 -1.30
CA SER A 61 2.59 18.06 -1.45
C SER A 61 1.91 19.07 -0.52
N GLY A 62 0.75 19.60 -0.92
CA GLY A 62 -0.04 20.49 -0.07
C GLY A 62 -0.74 19.80 1.10
N LYS A 63 -0.43 18.53 1.36
CA LYS A 63 -1.10 17.71 2.39
C LYS A 63 -0.48 18.00 3.77
N PRO A 64 -1.24 17.83 4.87
CA PRO A 64 -0.77 18.13 6.22
C PRO A 64 0.16 17.04 6.79
N PHE A 65 0.90 16.34 5.93
CA PHE A 65 1.78 15.24 6.31
C PHE A 65 3.24 15.64 6.02
N PRO A 66 4.15 15.49 6.99
CA PRO A 66 5.56 15.82 6.76
C PRO A 66 6.16 14.89 5.70
N ASN A 67 7.17 15.39 4.99
CA ASN A 67 7.95 14.62 4.02
C ASN A 67 7.11 14.00 2.88
N HIS A 68 5.94 14.55 2.61
CA HIS A 68 5.07 14.10 1.54
C HIS A 68 5.28 14.96 0.29
N TYR A 69 5.51 14.31 -0.84
CA TYR A 69 5.82 14.95 -2.11
C TYR A 69 4.92 14.43 -3.23
N THR A 70 4.52 15.34 -4.11
CA THR A 70 3.94 15.00 -5.41
C THR A 70 5.08 14.78 -6.39
N VAL A 71 5.15 13.59 -6.99
CA VAL A 71 6.19 13.23 -7.96
C VAL A 71 5.73 13.60 -9.37
N ASN A 72 4.52 13.21 -9.72
CA ASN A 72 3.83 13.54 -10.97
C ASN A 72 2.31 13.45 -10.75
N GLU A 73 1.51 13.45 -11.83
CA GLU A 73 0.04 13.38 -11.75
C GLU A 73 -0.53 12.07 -11.20
N LYS A 74 0.27 11.00 -11.13
CA LYS A 74 -0.14 9.66 -10.67
C LYS A 74 0.63 9.16 -9.45
N THR A 75 1.71 9.82 -9.04
CA THR A 75 2.61 9.30 -8.00
C THR A 75 2.84 10.31 -6.91
N GLU A 76 2.65 9.82 -5.69
CA GLU A 76 3.05 10.49 -4.47
C GLU A 76 4.12 9.67 -3.75
N ALA A 77 5.02 10.38 -3.08
CA ALA A 77 6.12 9.79 -2.34
C ALA A 77 6.20 10.39 -0.95
N VAL A 78 6.27 9.54 0.06
CA VAL A 78 6.63 9.94 1.43
C VAL A 78 8.08 9.54 1.66
N LEU A 79 8.95 10.52 1.86
CA LEU A 79 10.36 10.29 2.14
C LEU A 79 10.51 9.78 3.59
N VAL A 80 11.01 8.56 3.71
CA VAL A 80 11.32 7.90 4.99
C VAL A 80 12.83 7.73 5.15
N LYS A 81 13.28 7.67 6.41
CA LYS A 81 14.71 7.47 6.71
C LYS A 81 15.20 6.10 6.22
N ASP A 82 14.42 5.07 6.51
CA ASP A 82 14.64 3.69 6.11
C ASP A 82 13.30 2.93 6.18
N LEU A 83 13.27 1.72 5.63
CA LEU A 83 12.09 0.84 5.60
C LEU A 83 12.14 -0.25 6.70
N GLN A 84 13.10 -0.21 7.62
CA GLN A 84 13.34 -1.33 8.55
C GLN A 84 12.23 -1.52 9.58
N ASN A 85 11.48 -0.45 9.88
CA ASN A 85 10.36 -0.48 10.81
C ASN A 85 9.02 -0.80 10.13
N GLU A 86 9.00 -0.89 8.80
CA GLU A 86 7.79 -1.23 8.06
C GLU A 86 7.65 -2.74 7.95
N LYS A 87 6.43 -3.25 8.13
CA LYS A 87 6.12 -4.64 7.80
C LYS A 87 5.83 -4.72 6.31
N ILE A 88 6.77 -5.27 5.57
CA ILE A 88 6.71 -5.37 4.11
C ILE A 88 6.53 -6.83 3.69
N TYR A 89 5.58 -7.05 2.79
CA TYR A 89 5.31 -8.32 2.14
C TYR A 89 5.69 -8.22 0.66
N ASN A 90 6.37 -9.24 0.15
CA ASN A 90 6.68 -9.31 -1.28
C ASN A 90 5.53 -10.01 -2.00
N ILE A 91 4.76 -9.25 -2.79
CA ILE A 91 3.62 -9.74 -3.56
C ILE A 91 3.98 -9.61 -5.03
N ASP A 92 4.05 -10.74 -5.75
CA ASP A 92 4.42 -10.79 -7.17
C ASP A 92 5.74 -10.07 -7.52
N GLY A 93 6.69 -10.07 -6.59
CA GLY A 93 7.98 -9.39 -6.74
C GLY A 93 8.01 -7.96 -6.25
N TYR A 94 6.89 -7.38 -5.81
CA TYR A 94 6.78 -5.99 -5.38
C TYR A 94 6.69 -5.84 -3.84
N PRO A 95 7.35 -4.84 -3.24
CA PRO A 95 7.29 -4.59 -1.81
C PRO A 95 5.99 -3.86 -1.43
N CYS A 96 5.08 -4.53 -0.74
CA CYS A 96 3.80 -4.00 -0.30
C CYS A 96 3.74 -3.88 1.22
N ARG A 97 3.13 -2.82 1.74
CA ARG A 97 2.93 -2.63 3.17
C ARG A 97 1.86 -3.59 3.71
N SER A 98 2.04 -4.03 4.94
CA SER A 98 1.03 -4.74 5.73
C SER A 98 -0.35 -4.10 5.61
N ILE A 99 -1.35 -4.91 5.27
CA ILE A 99 -2.77 -4.53 5.24
C ILE A 99 -3.24 -4.08 6.62
N ILE A 100 -2.78 -4.72 7.69
CA ILE A 100 -3.06 -4.31 9.07
C ILE A 100 -2.50 -2.91 9.36
N ASP A 101 -1.27 -2.61 8.93
CA ASP A 101 -0.66 -1.31 9.17
C ASP A 101 -1.35 -0.20 8.35
N ASP A 102 -1.77 -0.47 7.10
CA ASP A 102 -2.59 0.46 6.30
C ASP A 102 -3.99 0.65 6.89
N TYR A 103 -4.64 -0.43 7.34
CA TYR A 103 -5.93 -0.37 8.05
C TYR A 103 -5.86 0.53 9.29
N ASN A 104 -4.84 0.32 10.13
CA ASN A 104 -4.62 1.13 11.33
C ASN A 104 -4.39 2.60 10.98
N TRP A 105 -3.61 2.87 9.92
CA TRP A 105 -3.36 4.22 9.44
C TRP A 105 -4.66 4.90 8.96
N TYR A 106 -5.51 4.20 8.22
CA TYR A 106 -6.81 4.73 7.76
C TYR A 106 -7.73 5.07 8.93
N ARG A 107 -7.85 4.17 9.91
CA ARG A 107 -8.66 4.38 11.12
C ARG A 107 -8.15 5.56 11.95
N GLN A 108 -6.83 5.71 12.07
CA GLN A 108 -6.21 6.81 12.82
C GLN A 108 -6.41 8.18 12.16
N ASN A 109 -6.29 8.25 10.83
CA ASN A 109 -6.34 9.53 10.10
C ASN A 109 -7.77 9.95 9.73
N GLY A 110 -8.73 9.02 9.70
CA GLY A 110 -10.17 9.32 9.68
C GLY A 110 -10.67 10.08 8.45
N ARG A 111 -9.92 10.10 7.34
CA ARG A 111 -10.39 10.75 6.10
C ARG A 111 -11.55 9.95 5.51
N PRO A 112 -12.61 10.58 4.98
CA PRO A 112 -13.80 9.85 4.51
C PRO A 112 -13.51 8.70 3.53
N LYS A 113 -12.61 8.91 2.56
CA LYS A 113 -12.21 7.86 1.59
C LYS A 113 -11.40 6.72 2.23
N ASP A 114 -10.62 7.04 3.25
CA ASP A 114 -9.75 6.10 3.96
C ASP A 114 -10.62 5.25 4.91
N LEU A 115 -11.62 5.86 5.57
CA LEU A 115 -12.62 5.14 6.37
C LEU A 115 -13.44 4.15 5.54
N ALA A 116 -13.86 4.54 4.33
CA ALA A 116 -14.55 3.62 3.42
C ALA A 116 -13.69 2.41 3.02
N SER A 117 -12.37 2.59 2.90
CA SER A 117 -11.43 1.49 2.67
C SER A 117 -11.26 0.64 3.93
N ALA A 118 -11.15 1.27 5.10
CA ALA A 118 -11.05 0.59 6.38
C ALA A 118 -12.30 -0.26 6.69
N ASP A 119 -13.50 0.20 6.38
CA ASP A 119 -14.75 -0.56 6.61
C ASP A 119 -14.82 -1.85 5.78
N LYS A 120 -14.31 -1.82 4.54
CA LYS A 120 -14.18 -3.01 3.70
C LYS A 120 -13.18 -4.00 4.29
N ILE A 121 -12.02 -3.52 4.74
CA ILE A 121 -11.02 -4.36 5.41
C ILE A 121 -11.57 -4.93 6.70
N ASP A 122 -12.35 -4.15 7.46
CA ASP A 122 -12.96 -4.61 8.72
C ASP A 122 -13.96 -5.74 8.48
N THR A 123 -14.77 -5.63 7.42
CA THR A 123 -15.69 -6.70 7.00
C THR A 123 -14.92 -7.98 6.61
N MET A 124 -13.80 -7.83 5.89
CA MET A 124 -12.92 -8.96 5.58
C MET A 124 -12.33 -9.59 6.85
N PHE A 125 -11.88 -8.79 7.83
CA PHE A 125 -11.36 -9.32 9.09
C PHE A 125 -12.42 -10.10 9.86
N GLU A 126 -13.69 -9.68 9.84
CA GLU A 126 -14.78 -10.46 10.42
C GLU A 126 -14.99 -11.81 9.73
N ASP A 127 -14.87 -11.86 8.40
CA ASP A 127 -15.02 -13.10 7.64
C ASP A 127 -13.84 -14.04 7.86
N ILE A 128 -12.61 -13.52 7.91
CA ILE A 128 -11.41 -14.26 8.28
C ILE A 128 -11.55 -14.81 9.69
N ALA A 129 -11.95 -13.98 10.66
CA ALA A 129 -12.12 -14.39 12.05
C ALA A 129 -13.10 -15.57 12.20
N LYS A 130 -14.21 -15.55 11.44
CA LYS A 130 -15.16 -16.67 11.38
C LYS A 130 -14.52 -17.92 10.77
N GLU A 131 -13.77 -17.79 9.68
CA GLU A 131 -13.13 -18.92 8.98
C GLU A 131 -12.04 -19.59 9.83
N PHE A 132 -11.21 -18.81 10.52
CA PHE A 132 -10.10 -19.30 11.34
C PHE A 132 -10.47 -19.51 12.81
N ASN A 133 -11.73 -19.26 13.19
CA ASN A 133 -12.25 -19.39 14.54
C ASN A 133 -11.40 -18.62 15.58
N CYS A 134 -11.08 -17.38 15.25
CA CYS A 134 -10.36 -16.42 16.10
C CYS A 134 -11.19 -15.14 16.27
N LYS A 135 -10.73 -14.20 17.10
CA LYS A 135 -11.34 -12.85 17.16
C LYS A 135 -10.84 -11.97 16.03
N LYS A 136 -11.63 -10.96 15.65
CA LYS A 136 -11.25 -9.97 14.62
C LYS A 136 -9.91 -9.31 14.92
N GLU A 137 -9.67 -8.97 16.19
CA GLU A 137 -8.45 -8.32 16.65
C GLU A 137 -7.23 -9.26 16.66
N GLU A 138 -7.46 -10.57 16.52
CA GLU A 138 -6.43 -11.61 16.48
C GLU A 138 -6.07 -11.99 15.03
N VAL A 139 -6.76 -11.45 14.02
CA VAL A 139 -6.47 -11.67 12.61
C VAL A 139 -5.06 -11.23 12.28
N THR A 140 -4.31 -12.15 11.68
CA THR A 140 -2.91 -11.97 11.28
C THR A 140 -2.79 -11.75 9.77
N GLU A 141 -1.68 -11.15 9.35
CA GLU A 141 -1.33 -11.04 7.92
C GLU A 141 -1.27 -12.39 7.22
N SER A 142 -0.80 -13.44 7.92
CA SER A 142 -0.79 -14.78 7.34
C SER A 142 -2.19 -15.29 7.00
N GLU A 143 -3.19 -15.00 7.84
CA GLU A 143 -4.58 -15.39 7.60
C GLU A 143 -5.20 -14.54 6.50
N ILE A 144 -4.88 -13.25 6.44
CA ILE A 144 -5.26 -12.36 5.32
C ILE A 144 -4.76 -12.93 4.00
N CYS A 145 -3.45 -13.24 3.89
CA CYS A 145 -2.88 -13.82 2.68
C CYS A 145 -3.55 -15.14 2.28
N LYS A 146 -3.83 -16.04 3.23
CA LYS A 146 -4.53 -17.31 2.96
C LYS A 146 -5.94 -17.08 2.43
N TYR A 147 -6.68 -16.18 3.07
CA TYR A 147 -8.06 -15.88 2.70
C TYR A 147 -8.18 -15.25 1.32
N VAL A 148 -7.28 -14.31 1.00
CA VAL A 148 -7.22 -13.67 -0.32
C VAL A 148 -6.89 -14.68 -1.41
N ASN A 149 -5.82 -15.46 -1.25
CA ASN A 149 -5.36 -16.39 -2.28
C ASN A 149 -6.39 -17.49 -2.57
N LYS A 150 -7.17 -17.91 -1.56
CA LYS A 150 -8.26 -18.88 -1.75
C LYS A 150 -9.37 -18.36 -2.67
N LYS A 151 -9.61 -17.05 -2.72
CA LYS A 151 -10.61 -16.46 -3.62
C LYS A 151 -10.18 -16.45 -5.08
N GLU A 152 -8.89 -16.55 -5.37
CA GLU A 152 -8.39 -16.62 -6.76
C GLU A 152 -8.53 -18.03 -7.37
N GLU A 153 -8.70 -19.07 -6.55
CA GLU A 153 -8.81 -20.46 -7.00
C GLU A 153 -10.24 -20.91 -7.37
N ILE A 154 -11.26 -20.04 -7.20
CA ILE A 154 -12.69 -20.33 -7.40
C ILE A 154 -13.21 -19.62 -8.66
#